data_AF-A0A1Q5UET4-F1
#
_entry.id   AF-A0A1Q5UET4-F1
#
_cell.length_a   1.000
_cell.length_b   1.000
_cell.length_c   1.000
_cell.angle_alpha   90.00
_cell.angle_beta   90.00
_cell.angle_gamma   90.00
#
_symmetry.space_group_name_H-M   'P 1'
#
loop_
_entity.id
_entity.type
_entity.pdbx_description
1 polymer ?
#
loop_
_entity_poly.entity_id
_entity_poly.type
_entity_poly.pdbx_seq_one_letter_code
_entity_poly.pdbx_strand_id
1 'polypeptide(L)'
;STNMQVLVLGGHGKVARYLTPLLLNRAWNVTSVVRKAEHEDDIMSLGEGRKGKVNVLVSSLDQVKSASDAQKILDTVSPDYVVWSAGAGGKGGPESTIAVDQEAAKHFLSASFASAYVTELDGDAPATRKVQLGRTAGRGGVTREDVAIVADQLLASADAKGWIDLINGDMPVEVAVEKVGNGKYDAVEGEDVEGMVRRFFP
;
A
#
# COMPACT_ATOMS: atom_id res chain seq x y z
N SER A 1 17.87 -7.04 16.66
CA SER A 1 16.70 -6.39 16.09
C SER A 1 16.83 -6.49 14.59
N THR A 2 16.02 -7.30 13.93
CA THR A 2 15.98 -7.35 12.47
C THR A 2 15.33 -6.05 11.97
N ASN A 3 16.02 -5.30 11.11
CA ASN A 3 15.43 -4.14 10.46
C ASN A 3 14.48 -4.65 9.39
N MET A 4 13.18 -4.34 9.52
CA MET A 4 12.16 -4.77 8.56
C MET A 4 12.43 -4.19 7.17
N GLN A 5 12.12 -4.96 6.14
CA GLN A 5 12.21 -4.61 4.74
C GLN A 5 10.81 -4.42 4.16
N VAL A 6 10.48 -3.22 3.69
CA VAL A 6 9.19 -2.92 3.08
C VAL A 6 9.37 -2.62 1.60
N LEU A 7 8.67 -3.37 0.74
CA LEU A 7 8.59 -3.12 -0.70
C LEU A 7 7.39 -2.23 -0.99
N VAL A 8 7.60 -1.00 -1.47
CA VAL A 8 6.50 -0.08 -1.83
C VAL A 8 6.36 -0.05 -3.36
N LEU A 9 5.28 -0.64 -3.87
CA LEU A 9 4.94 -0.62 -5.29
C LEU A 9 4.27 0.72 -5.61
N GLY A 10 4.85 1.50 -6.53
CA GLY A 10 4.39 2.86 -6.81
C GLY A 10 5.03 3.94 -5.93
N GLY A 11 6.32 3.80 -5.60
CA GLY A 11 7.01 4.58 -4.56
C GLY A 11 7.08 6.11 -4.72
N HIS A 12 6.82 6.66 -5.92
CA HIS A 12 6.72 8.12 -6.14
C HIS A 12 5.27 8.65 -6.01
N GLY A 13 4.30 7.75 -5.80
CA GLY A 13 2.91 8.10 -5.56
C GLY A 13 2.75 8.95 -4.30
N LYS A 14 1.68 9.76 -4.27
CA LYS A 14 1.44 10.70 -3.17
C LYS A 14 1.39 10.02 -1.80
N VAL A 15 0.76 8.86 -1.68
CA VAL A 15 0.73 8.09 -0.42
C VAL A 15 2.12 7.58 -0.06
N ALA A 16 2.84 6.95 -1.00
CA ALA A 16 4.17 6.43 -0.75
C ALA A 16 5.12 7.49 -0.19
N ARG A 17 5.00 8.73 -0.69
CA ARG A 17 5.79 9.88 -0.20
C ARG A 17 5.49 10.29 1.25
N TYR A 18 4.29 10.00 1.75
CA TYR A 18 3.94 10.17 3.17
C TYR A 18 4.33 8.95 4.02
N LEU A 19 4.14 7.74 3.49
CA LEU A 19 4.41 6.49 4.21
C LEU A 19 5.92 6.27 4.43
N THR A 20 6.74 6.47 3.40
CA THR A 20 8.18 6.21 3.45
C THR A 20 8.86 6.92 4.63
N PRO A 21 8.69 8.24 4.86
CA PRO A 21 9.21 8.91 6.05
C PRO A 21 8.83 8.28 7.39
N LEU A 22 7.58 7.78 7.53
CA LEU A 22 7.09 7.17 8.77
C LEU A 22 7.83 5.85 9.05
N LEU A 23 7.93 4.98 8.05
CA LEU A 23 8.62 3.70 8.15
C LEU A 23 10.12 3.89 8.46
N LEU A 24 10.77 4.83 7.79
CA LEU A 24 12.20 5.12 8.01
C LEU A 24 12.47 5.68 9.42
N ASN A 25 11.53 6.43 10.01
CA ASN A 25 11.64 6.91 11.40
C ASN A 25 11.54 5.78 12.44
N ARG A 26 10.94 4.64 12.06
CA ARG A 26 10.94 3.39 12.82
C ARG A 26 12.22 2.55 12.65
N ALA A 27 13.20 3.06 11.89
CA ALA A 27 14.40 2.33 11.48
C ALA A 27 14.13 1.13 10.55
N TRP A 28 12.98 1.10 9.89
CA TRP A 28 12.67 0.12 8.85
C TRP A 28 13.28 0.57 7.52
N ASN A 29 13.60 -0.37 6.64
CA ASN A 29 14.13 -0.07 5.32
C ASN A 29 13.01 -0.15 4.29
N VAL A 30 13.03 0.76 3.32
CA VAL A 30 12.02 0.85 2.25
C VAL A 30 12.69 0.74 0.90
N THR A 31 12.22 -0.19 0.06
CA THR A 31 12.56 -0.23 -1.36
C THR A 31 11.35 0.24 -2.17
N SER A 32 11.50 1.38 -2.83
CA SER A 32 10.45 1.99 -3.66
C SER A 32 10.55 1.53 -5.11
N VAL A 33 9.52 0.83 -5.60
CA VAL A 33 9.41 0.47 -7.01
C VAL A 33 8.80 1.61 -7.79
N VAL A 34 9.53 2.09 -8.80
CA VAL A 34 9.09 3.18 -9.68
C VAL A 34 9.32 2.83 -11.15
N ARG A 35 8.42 3.33 -12.00
CA ARG A 35 8.55 3.12 -13.44
C ARG A 35 9.71 3.89 -14.08
N LYS A 36 10.07 5.06 -13.52
CA LYS A 36 11.02 5.99 -14.14
C LYS A 36 12.18 6.30 -13.20
N ALA A 37 13.40 6.27 -13.72
CA ALA A 37 14.61 6.64 -12.99
C ALA A 37 14.62 8.12 -12.56
N GLU A 38 13.90 9.00 -13.27
CA GLU A 38 13.81 10.43 -12.94
C GLU A 38 13.20 10.71 -11.54
N HIS A 39 12.56 9.72 -10.92
CA HIS A 39 11.99 9.83 -9.58
C HIS A 39 12.99 9.47 -8.46
N GLU A 40 14.19 9.00 -8.80
CA GLU A 40 15.14 8.43 -7.82
C GLU A 40 15.58 9.46 -6.78
N ASP A 41 16.06 10.62 -7.23
CA ASP A 41 16.54 11.68 -6.32
C ASP A 41 15.45 12.14 -5.34
N ASP A 42 14.22 12.34 -5.84
CA ASP A 42 13.06 12.71 -5.02
C ASP A 42 12.81 11.68 -3.91
N ILE A 43 12.92 10.39 -4.23
CA ILE A 43 12.68 9.32 -3.25
C ILE A 43 13.84 9.19 -2.28
N MET A 44 15.09 9.32 -2.76
CA MET A 44 16.27 9.27 -1.90
C MET A 44 16.27 10.41 -0.87
N SER A 45 15.75 11.59 -1.23
CA SER A 45 15.57 12.72 -0.31
C SER A 45 14.62 12.40 0.87
N LEU A 46 13.69 11.46 0.68
CA LEU A 46 12.82 10.95 1.76
C LEU A 46 13.58 10.15 2.81
N GLY A 47 14.86 9.85 2.61
CA GLY A 47 15.73 9.17 3.57
C GLY A 47 16.57 10.10 4.44
N GLU A 48 16.76 11.35 4.04
CA GLU A 48 17.67 12.26 4.73
C GLU A 48 17.30 12.46 6.21
N GLY A 49 18.27 12.31 7.10
CA GLY A 49 18.09 12.49 8.55
C GLY A 49 17.27 11.41 9.26
N ARG A 50 16.90 10.31 8.58
CA ARG A 50 16.07 9.24 9.15
C ARG A 50 16.90 8.01 9.53
N LYS A 51 16.31 7.14 10.36
CA LYS A 51 17.01 5.99 10.96
C LYS A 51 17.12 4.80 9.99
N GLY A 52 16.11 4.61 9.16
CA GLY A 52 16.03 3.57 8.14
C GLY A 52 16.71 3.97 6.83
N LYS A 53 16.84 3.00 5.92
CA LYS A 53 17.38 3.23 4.57
C LYS A 53 16.27 3.21 3.53
N VAL A 54 16.37 4.10 2.55
CA VAL A 54 15.53 4.06 1.35
C VAL A 54 16.38 3.61 0.16
N ASN A 55 15.80 2.74 -0.67
CA ASN A 55 16.36 2.31 -1.95
C ASN A 55 15.30 2.50 -3.04
N VAL A 56 15.75 2.61 -4.29
CA VAL A 56 14.88 2.71 -5.46
C VAL A 56 15.11 1.51 -6.36
N LEU A 57 14.02 0.88 -6.79
CA LEU A 57 14.03 -0.17 -7.81
C LEU A 57 13.28 0.36 -9.03
N VAL A 58 14.01 0.65 -10.10
CA VAL A 58 13.41 1.07 -11.37
C VAL A 58 12.86 -0.16 -12.08
N SER A 59 11.55 -0.37 -11.96
CA SER A 59 10.84 -1.47 -12.60
C SER A 59 9.42 -1.04 -12.93
N SER A 60 8.94 -1.44 -14.10
CA SER A 60 7.61 -1.08 -14.57
C SER A 60 6.60 -2.16 -14.21
N LEU A 61 5.62 -1.81 -13.38
CA LEU A 61 4.57 -2.73 -12.96
C LEU A 61 3.68 -3.18 -14.13
N ASP A 62 3.60 -2.39 -15.20
CA ASP A 62 2.88 -2.78 -16.42
C ASP A 62 3.50 -4.01 -17.13
N GLN A 63 4.76 -4.36 -16.84
CA GLN A 63 5.42 -5.56 -17.38
C GLN A 63 5.21 -6.80 -16.51
N VAL A 64 4.54 -6.68 -15.37
CA VAL A 64 4.23 -7.82 -14.51
C VAL A 64 3.00 -8.52 -15.09
N LYS A 65 3.23 -9.56 -15.89
CA LYS A 65 2.20 -10.33 -16.61
C LYS A 65 1.97 -11.74 -16.06
N SER A 66 2.67 -12.09 -14.99
CA SER A 66 2.55 -13.38 -14.33
C SER A 66 2.98 -13.30 -12.86
N ALA A 67 2.58 -14.28 -12.05
CA ALA A 67 3.08 -14.43 -10.68
C ALA A 67 4.61 -14.62 -10.65
N SER A 68 5.21 -15.23 -11.68
CA SER A 68 6.67 -15.38 -11.78
C SER A 68 7.35 -14.02 -11.96
N ASP A 69 6.74 -13.09 -12.68
CA ASP A 69 7.31 -11.74 -12.84
C ASP A 69 7.26 -10.95 -11.54
N ALA A 70 6.16 -11.07 -10.79
CA ALA A 70 6.06 -10.51 -9.44
C ALA A 70 7.10 -11.15 -8.50
N GLN A 71 7.29 -12.46 -8.56
CA GLN A 71 8.27 -13.18 -7.74
C GLN A 71 9.70 -12.66 -7.95
N LYS A 72 10.11 -12.36 -9.19
CA LYS A 72 11.44 -11.79 -9.47
C LYS A 72 11.67 -10.47 -8.70
N ILE A 73 10.64 -9.63 -8.59
CA ILE A 73 10.72 -8.38 -7.84
C ILE A 73 10.81 -8.66 -6.33
N LEU A 74 10.01 -9.61 -5.83
CA LEU A 74 10.07 -10.05 -4.43
C LEU A 74 11.44 -10.62 -4.07
N ASP A 75 12.01 -11.49 -4.91
CA ASP A 75 13.32 -12.12 -4.68
C ASP A 75 14.46 -11.09 -4.64
N THR A 76 14.35 -10.03 -5.46
CA THR A 76 15.34 -8.95 -5.51
C THR A 76 15.44 -8.20 -4.18
N VAL A 77 14.32 -8.04 -3.47
CA VAL A 77 14.24 -7.21 -2.25
C VAL A 77 14.13 -8.04 -0.98
N SER A 78 13.61 -9.26 -1.08
CA SER A 78 13.24 -10.13 0.05
C SER A 78 12.48 -9.38 1.15
N PRO A 79 11.32 -8.77 0.83
CA PRO A 79 10.61 -7.92 1.77
C PRO A 79 9.86 -8.73 2.85
N ASP A 80 9.78 -8.16 4.05
CA ASP A 80 8.87 -8.62 5.12
C ASP A 80 7.42 -8.19 4.81
N TYR A 81 7.26 -7.01 4.21
CA TYR A 81 5.96 -6.43 3.83
C TYR A 81 5.97 -5.88 2.40
N VAL A 82 4.86 -6.06 1.70
CA VAL A 82 4.61 -5.43 0.39
C VAL A 82 3.49 -4.41 0.55
N VAL A 83 3.69 -3.19 0.09
CA VAL A 83 2.68 -2.13 0.08
C VAL A 83 2.35 -1.81 -1.36
N TRP A 84 1.11 -2.07 -1.77
CA TRP A 84 0.60 -1.61 -3.05
C TRP A 84 0.12 -0.16 -2.92
N SER A 85 0.85 0.78 -3.51
CA SER A 85 0.45 2.20 -3.60
C SER A 85 0.40 2.71 -5.05
N ALA A 86 0.57 1.78 -5.99
CA ALA A 86 0.54 2.06 -7.41
C ALA A 86 -0.91 2.19 -7.87
N GLY A 87 -1.13 3.12 -8.78
CA GLY A 87 -2.32 3.14 -9.61
C GLY A 87 -2.03 3.86 -10.91
N ALA A 88 -2.74 3.50 -11.98
CA ALA A 88 -2.56 4.15 -13.29
C ALA A 88 -2.90 5.65 -13.24
N GLY A 89 -3.75 6.06 -12.30
CA GLY A 89 -4.11 7.47 -12.07
C GLY A 89 -4.70 8.14 -13.32
N GLY A 90 -5.39 7.37 -14.16
CA GLY A 90 -5.93 7.79 -15.47
C GLY A 90 -4.88 8.04 -16.56
N LYS A 91 -3.58 7.88 -16.28
CA LYS A 91 -2.51 8.04 -17.27
C LYS A 91 -2.33 6.75 -18.07
N GLY A 92 -2.33 6.85 -19.39
CA GLY A 92 -2.14 5.70 -20.28
C GLY A 92 -3.42 4.93 -20.62
N GLY A 93 -4.60 5.51 -20.33
CA GLY A 93 -5.90 4.97 -20.75
C GLY A 93 -6.38 3.74 -19.96
N PRO A 94 -7.52 3.17 -20.36
CA PRO A 94 -8.12 2.01 -19.68
C PRO A 94 -7.19 0.80 -19.61
N GLU A 95 -6.38 0.57 -20.65
CA GLU A 95 -5.43 -0.53 -20.71
C GLU A 95 -4.37 -0.46 -19.60
N SER A 96 -3.87 0.73 -19.28
CA SER A 96 -2.91 0.92 -18.18
C SER A 96 -3.55 0.68 -16.82
N THR A 97 -4.83 1.04 -16.68
CA THR A 97 -5.60 0.80 -15.45
C THR A 97 -5.82 -0.70 -15.23
N ILE A 98 -6.21 -1.44 -16.27
CA ILE A 98 -6.34 -2.90 -16.19
C ILE A 98 -4.98 -3.54 -15.91
N ALA A 99 -3.93 -3.15 -16.64
CA ALA A 99 -2.62 -3.77 -16.49
C ALA A 99 -2.02 -3.58 -15.09
N VAL A 100 -2.14 -2.38 -14.52
CA VAL A 100 -1.52 -2.03 -13.23
C VAL A 100 -2.46 -2.35 -12.07
N ASP A 101 -3.62 -1.69 -12.03
CA ASP A 101 -4.54 -1.74 -10.89
C ASP A 101 -5.23 -3.11 -10.74
N GLN A 102 -5.30 -3.92 -11.82
CA GLN A 102 -5.86 -5.27 -11.78
C GLN A 102 -4.81 -6.38 -11.87
N GLU A 103 -4.15 -6.51 -13.02
CA GLU A 103 -3.40 -7.73 -13.35
C GLU A 103 -2.10 -7.82 -12.55
N ALA A 104 -1.32 -6.74 -12.51
CA ALA A 104 -0.13 -6.70 -11.69
C ALA A 104 -0.46 -6.88 -10.20
N ALA A 105 -1.54 -6.26 -9.69
CA ALA A 105 -1.99 -6.43 -8.31
C ALA A 105 -2.33 -7.90 -7.99
N LYS A 106 -3.08 -8.59 -8.86
CA LYS A 106 -3.39 -10.03 -8.73
C LYS A 106 -2.13 -10.91 -8.73
N HIS A 107 -1.15 -10.59 -9.56
CA HIS A 107 0.10 -11.35 -9.62
C HIS A 107 0.95 -11.16 -8.38
N PHE A 108 1.02 -9.93 -7.84
CA PHE A 108 1.69 -9.68 -6.58
C PHE A 108 0.97 -10.37 -5.42
N LEU A 109 -0.37 -10.35 -5.37
CA LEU A 109 -1.12 -11.12 -4.37
C LEU A 109 -0.82 -12.62 -4.46
N SER A 110 -0.86 -13.18 -5.68
CA SER A 110 -0.54 -14.59 -5.94
C SER A 110 0.89 -14.97 -5.57
N ALA A 111 1.87 -14.10 -5.83
CA ALA A 111 3.27 -14.34 -5.48
C ALA A 111 3.55 -14.11 -3.99
N SER A 112 2.79 -13.22 -3.35
CA SER A 112 2.97 -12.82 -1.95
C SER A 112 2.21 -13.72 -0.96
N PHE A 113 1.78 -14.93 -1.34
CA PHE A 113 1.21 -15.91 -0.40
C PHE A 113 2.30 -16.45 0.57
N ALA A 114 2.78 -15.54 1.42
CA ALA A 114 3.70 -15.65 2.55
C ALA A 114 3.83 -14.28 3.29
N SER A 115 3.49 -13.15 2.66
CA SER A 115 3.61 -11.79 3.20
C SER A 115 2.30 -11.01 3.02
N ALA A 116 1.83 -10.35 4.07
CA ALA A 116 0.48 -9.80 4.15
C ALA A 116 0.40 -8.30 3.83
N TYR A 117 -0.81 -7.89 3.41
CA TYR A 117 -1.42 -6.54 3.25
C TYR A 117 -1.31 -5.85 1.88
N VAL A 118 -2.47 -5.43 1.36
CA VAL A 118 -2.66 -4.51 0.23
C VAL A 118 -3.75 -3.51 0.63
N THR A 119 -3.60 -2.22 0.32
CA THR A 119 -4.63 -1.19 0.58
C THR A 119 -4.72 -0.23 -0.62
N GLU A 120 -5.94 0.11 -1.04
CA GLU A 120 -6.24 1.02 -2.18
C GLU A 120 -6.68 2.41 -1.67
N LEU A 121 -6.27 3.51 -2.34
CA LEU A 121 -6.09 4.82 -1.69
C LEU A 121 -6.50 6.04 -2.57
N ASP A 122 -7.32 6.97 -2.05
CA ASP A 122 -7.77 8.18 -2.79
C ASP A 122 -8.02 9.44 -1.91
N GLY A 123 -7.39 10.61 -2.22
CA GLY A 123 -7.75 11.97 -1.69
C GLY A 123 -6.61 13.00 -1.42
N ASP A 124 -6.78 14.31 -1.66
CA ASP A 124 -5.70 15.35 -1.59
C ASP A 124 -5.72 16.32 -0.38
N ALA A 125 -6.63 16.14 0.58
CA ALA A 125 -6.71 17.00 1.77
C ALA A 125 -5.65 16.66 2.85
N PRO A 126 -5.33 17.56 3.82
CA PRO A 126 -4.48 17.26 4.97
C PRO A 126 -5.10 16.21 5.91
N ALA A 127 -4.28 15.45 6.66
CA ALA A 127 -4.78 14.45 7.61
C ALA A 127 -5.79 15.01 8.61
N THR A 128 -6.91 14.29 8.78
CA THR A 128 -7.89 14.56 9.84
C THR A 128 -7.50 13.89 11.16
N ARG A 129 -6.60 12.90 11.11
CA ARG A 129 -6.24 11.97 12.20
C ARG A 129 -7.42 11.15 12.73
N LYS A 130 -8.51 11.10 11.96
CA LYS A 130 -9.73 10.41 12.33
C LYS A 130 -10.30 9.60 11.17
N VAL A 131 -10.64 8.35 11.46
CA VAL A 131 -10.99 7.35 10.46
C VAL A 131 -12.14 6.47 10.93
N GLN A 132 -12.74 5.77 9.99
CA GLN A 132 -13.47 4.54 10.21
C GLN A 132 -12.70 3.43 9.50
N LEU A 133 -12.36 2.38 10.25
CA LEU A 133 -11.47 1.30 9.83
C LEU A 133 -12.15 -0.06 10.06
N GLY A 134 -12.02 -1.00 9.14
CA GLY A 134 -12.67 -2.32 9.18
C GLY A 134 -13.72 -2.46 8.08
N ARG A 135 -14.88 -3.08 8.35
CA ARG A 135 -16.01 -3.06 7.38
C ARG A 135 -16.69 -1.70 7.42
N THR A 136 -16.65 -0.95 6.31
CA THR A 136 -17.26 0.37 6.22
C THR A 136 -18.61 0.31 5.49
N ALA A 137 -19.62 1.03 5.99
CA ALA A 137 -21.00 0.92 5.47
C ALA A 137 -21.27 1.77 4.22
N GLY A 138 -20.25 2.36 3.57
CA GLY A 138 -20.48 3.25 2.44
C GLY A 138 -19.22 3.87 1.84
N ARG A 139 -19.41 4.66 0.78
CA ARG A 139 -18.35 5.44 0.13
C ARG A 139 -18.10 6.74 0.91
N GLY A 140 -16.88 6.91 1.42
CA GLY A 140 -16.39 8.13 2.05
C GLY A 140 -15.03 8.52 1.47
N GLY A 141 -14.69 9.80 1.54
CA GLY A 141 -13.34 10.25 1.20
C GLY A 141 -12.35 9.85 2.31
N VAL A 142 -11.08 9.65 1.95
CA VAL A 142 -9.99 9.49 2.90
C VAL A 142 -8.83 10.40 2.49
N THR A 143 -8.07 10.94 3.44
CA THR A 143 -6.86 11.69 3.07
C THR A 143 -5.69 10.73 2.88
N ARG A 144 -4.80 11.03 1.93
CA ARG A 144 -3.59 10.23 1.68
C ARG A 144 -2.63 10.19 2.86
N GLU A 145 -2.64 11.23 3.69
CA GLU A 145 -1.85 11.27 4.91
C GLU A 145 -2.46 10.37 5.99
N ASP A 146 -3.78 10.39 6.20
CA ASP A 146 -4.44 9.45 7.14
C ASP A 146 -4.26 7.99 6.71
N VAL A 147 -4.34 7.72 5.41
CA VAL A 147 -3.98 6.41 4.84
C VAL A 147 -2.57 5.99 5.21
N ALA A 148 -1.57 6.87 5.02
CA ALA A 148 -0.19 6.55 5.34
C ALA A 148 0.00 6.29 6.84
N ILE A 149 -0.68 7.05 7.70
CA ILE A 149 -0.63 6.87 9.16
C ILE A 149 -1.27 5.54 9.57
N VAL A 150 -2.43 5.19 9.00
CA VAL A 150 -3.10 3.91 9.25
C VAL A 150 -2.24 2.75 8.78
N ALA A 151 -1.68 2.81 7.58
CA ALA A 151 -0.82 1.76 7.03
C ALA A 151 0.42 1.54 7.90
N ASP A 152 1.09 2.61 8.32
CA ASP A 152 2.23 2.55 9.26
C ASP A 152 1.87 1.84 10.57
N GLN A 153 0.70 2.15 11.15
CA GLN A 153 0.26 1.54 12.40
C GLN A 153 -0.18 0.08 12.23
N LEU A 154 -0.87 -0.25 11.13
CA LEU A 154 -1.26 -1.63 10.80
C LEU A 154 -0.04 -2.52 10.55
N LEU A 155 0.96 -2.03 9.80
CA LEU A 155 2.21 -2.75 9.56
C LEU A 155 2.97 -3.01 10.85
N ALA A 156 2.93 -2.08 11.81
CA ALA A 156 3.54 -2.24 13.13
C ALA A 156 2.75 -3.17 14.08
N SER A 157 1.51 -3.54 13.73
CA SER A 157 0.65 -4.41 14.54
C SER A 157 0.85 -5.88 14.13
N ALA A 158 1.29 -6.72 15.08
CA ALA A 158 1.40 -8.17 14.85
C ALA A 158 0.03 -8.87 14.67
N ASP A 159 -1.04 -8.20 15.09
CA ASP A 159 -2.39 -8.76 15.18
C ASP A 159 -3.31 -8.36 14.01
N ALA A 160 -2.99 -7.26 13.30
CA ALA A 160 -3.72 -6.91 12.08
C ALA A 160 -3.48 -8.00 11.03
N LYS A 161 -4.54 -8.53 10.38
CA LYS A 161 -4.53 -9.54 9.29
C LYS A 161 -5.73 -9.31 8.37
N GLY A 162 -5.57 -9.52 7.06
CA GLY A 162 -6.68 -9.48 6.07
C GLY A 162 -6.84 -8.15 5.31
N TRP A 163 -7.97 -8.03 4.60
CA TRP A 163 -8.39 -6.80 3.91
C TRP A 163 -9.14 -5.90 4.89
N ILE A 164 -8.82 -4.60 4.90
CA ILE A 164 -9.37 -3.62 5.84
C ILE A 164 -9.77 -2.39 5.05
N ASP A 165 -11.06 -2.02 5.06
CA ASP A 165 -11.48 -0.76 4.46
C ASP A 165 -11.12 0.40 5.36
N LEU A 166 -10.86 1.54 4.74
CA LEU A 166 -10.48 2.78 5.40
C LEU A 166 -11.19 3.96 4.73
N ILE A 167 -11.92 4.73 5.54
CA ILE A 167 -12.46 6.04 5.17
C ILE A 167 -12.18 7.05 6.28
N ASN A 168 -12.16 8.36 5.99
CA ASN A 168 -12.16 9.34 7.08
C ASN A 168 -13.45 9.24 7.90
N GLY A 169 -13.35 9.49 9.20
CA GLY A 169 -14.45 9.36 10.15
C GLY A 169 -14.17 10.14 11.43
N ASP A 170 -14.77 9.74 12.55
CA ASP A 170 -14.66 10.45 13.83
C ASP A 170 -13.72 9.78 14.85
N MET A 171 -13.29 8.54 14.61
CA MET A 171 -12.47 7.78 15.55
C MET A 171 -10.98 8.09 15.36
N PRO A 172 -10.22 8.38 16.44
CA PRO A 172 -8.77 8.53 16.33
C PRO A 172 -8.11 7.30 15.70
N VAL A 173 -7.12 7.50 14.83
CA VAL A 173 -6.47 6.42 14.06
C VAL A 173 -5.93 5.33 14.98
N GLU A 174 -5.29 5.70 16.08
CA GLU A 174 -4.68 4.75 17.03
C GLU A 174 -5.74 3.81 17.62
N VAL A 175 -6.90 4.35 17.97
CA VAL A 175 -8.02 3.60 18.52
C VAL A 175 -8.66 2.70 17.45
N ALA A 176 -8.73 3.16 16.22
CA ALA A 176 -9.28 2.39 15.11
C ALA A 176 -8.40 1.17 14.76
N VAL A 177 -7.08 1.37 14.72
CA VAL A 177 -6.12 0.29 14.45
C VAL A 177 -6.11 -0.75 15.57
N GLU A 178 -6.13 -0.32 16.84
CA GLU A 178 -6.22 -1.23 17.98
C GLU A 178 -7.48 -2.09 17.91
N LYS A 179 -8.63 -1.50 17.58
CA LYS A 179 -9.89 -2.25 17.40
C LYS A 179 -9.78 -3.29 16.30
N VAL A 180 -9.16 -2.96 15.17
CA VAL A 180 -9.01 -3.90 14.06
C VAL A 180 -8.09 -5.07 14.43
N GLY A 181 -6.96 -4.78 15.07
CA GLY A 181 -6.05 -5.82 15.57
C GLY A 181 -6.71 -6.77 16.59
N ASN A 182 -7.52 -6.22 17.50
CA ASN A 182 -8.22 -7.00 18.52
C ASN A 182 -9.43 -7.78 17.98
N GLY A 183 -10.07 -7.30 16.90
CA GLY A 183 -11.34 -7.84 16.41
C GLY A 183 -11.24 -8.84 15.25
N LYS A 184 -10.04 -9.10 14.71
CA LYS A 184 -9.81 -10.01 13.56
C LYS A 184 -10.75 -9.72 12.37
N TYR A 185 -10.87 -8.44 11.99
CA TYR A 185 -11.77 -8.04 10.91
C TYR A 185 -11.17 -8.41 9.55
N ASP A 186 -11.85 -9.30 8.82
CA ASP A 186 -11.66 -9.50 7.39
C ASP A 186 -12.83 -8.84 6.64
N ALA A 187 -12.55 -7.74 5.95
CA ALA A 187 -13.54 -7.07 5.13
C ALA A 187 -13.86 -7.81 3.82
N VAL A 188 -13.16 -8.90 3.46
CA VAL A 188 -13.54 -9.75 2.33
C VAL A 188 -14.75 -10.64 2.66
N GLU A 189 -14.86 -11.11 3.90
CA GLU A 189 -15.88 -12.09 4.26
C GLU A 189 -17.29 -11.49 4.17
N GLY A 190 -18.07 -11.94 3.18
CA GLY A 190 -19.43 -11.47 2.90
C GLY A 190 -19.52 -10.36 1.84
N GLU A 191 -18.40 -9.87 1.31
CA GLU A 191 -18.40 -8.95 0.17
C GLU A 191 -18.60 -9.70 -1.16
N ASP A 192 -19.32 -9.08 -2.09
CA ASP A 192 -19.43 -9.57 -3.47
C ASP A 192 -18.16 -9.18 -4.24
N VAL A 193 -17.08 -9.91 -3.98
CA VAL A 193 -15.77 -9.66 -4.60
C VAL A 193 -15.86 -9.69 -6.13
N GLU A 194 -16.64 -10.61 -6.70
CA GLU A 194 -16.88 -10.64 -8.15
C GLU A 194 -17.63 -9.39 -8.62
N GLY A 195 -18.64 -8.94 -7.90
CA GLY A 195 -19.36 -7.71 -8.19
C GLY A 195 -18.50 -6.46 -8.06
N MET A 196 -17.61 -6.39 -7.07
CA MET A 196 -16.62 -5.33 -6.94
C MET A 196 -15.68 -5.31 -8.15
N VAL A 197 -15.13 -6.46 -8.53
CA VAL A 197 -14.29 -6.59 -9.73
C VAL A 197 -15.03 -6.14 -10.98
N ARG A 198 -16.28 -6.57 -11.20
CA ARG A 198 -17.10 -6.12 -12.35
C ARG A 198 -17.37 -4.61 -12.34
N ARG A 199 -17.35 -3.96 -11.17
CA ARG A 199 -17.66 -2.54 -11.02
C ARG A 199 -16.47 -1.63 -11.34
N PHE A 200 -15.25 -2.12 -11.11
CA PHE A 200 -14.01 -1.42 -11.46
C PHE A 200 -13.47 -1.84 -12.84
N PHE A 201 -13.87 -3.02 -13.32
CA PHE A 201 -13.46 -3.61 -14.61
C PHE A 201 -14.70 -4.12 -15.37
N PRO A 202 -15.47 -3.23 -16.03
CA PRO A 202 -16.65 -3.62 -16.82
C PRO A 202 -16.31 -4.39 -18.10
#